data_AF-A0A2V9N6S0-F1
#
_entry.id   AF-A0A2V9N6S0-F1
#
_cell.length_a   1.000
_cell.length_b   1.000
_cell.length_c   1.000
_cell.angle_alpha   90.00
_cell.angle_beta   90.00
_cell.angle_gamma   90.00
#
_symmetry.space_group_name_H-M   'P 1'
#
loop_
_entity.id
_entity.type
_entity.pdbx_description
1 polymer ?
#
loop_
_entity_poly.entity_id
_entity_poly.type
_entity_poly.pdbx_seq_one_letter_code
_entity_poly.pdbx_strand_id
1 'polypeptide(L)'
;MKNNIARALLVLAAASVVALAPIQANAAQCSLGSMAGNWAYTYTGTIFTQNGPLPAASVGRYHQDTAGNITGSQTRSVAGNSGVEEITGKITVNGNCTATANINVFQNASLQRSAVLALVFDSNGNHSRTIFKSLT
;
A
#
# COMPACT_ATOMS: atom_id res chain seq x y z
N MET A 1 -64.20 14.05 -3.88
CA MET A 1 -63.36 13.40 -2.84
C MET A 1 -62.55 12.21 -3.37
N LYS A 2 -63.11 11.35 -4.22
CA LYS A 2 -62.45 10.14 -4.80
C LYS A 2 -61.25 10.44 -5.72
N ASN A 3 -61.25 11.57 -6.43
CA ASN A 3 -60.16 11.95 -7.37
C ASN A 3 -58.92 12.55 -6.68
N ASN A 4 -59.03 12.99 -5.42
CA ASN A 4 -57.92 13.61 -4.70
C ASN A 4 -57.02 12.56 -4.03
N ILE A 5 -57.61 11.43 -3.61
CA ILE A 5 -56.89 10.29 -3.03
C ILE A 5 -56.04 9.57 -4.09
N ALA A 6 -56.57 9.43 -5.32
CA ALA A 6 -55.82 8.85 -6.43
C ALA A 6 -54.59 9.68 -6.82
N ARG A 7 -54.70 11.01 -6.78
CA ARG A 7 -53.56 11.91 -7.04
C ARG A 7 -52.52 11.89 -5.92
N ALA A 8 -52.95 11.81 -4.67
CA ALA A 8 -52.04 11.70 -3.52
C ALA A 8 -51.23 10.38 -3.54
N LEU A 9 -51.86 9.28 -3.96
CA LEU A 9 -51.19 7.97 -4.10
C LEU A 9 -50.18 7.93 -5.27
N LEU A 10 -50.47 8.60 -6.38
CA LEU A 10 -49.54 8.72 -7.52
C LEU A 10 -48.30 9.56 -7.17
N VAL A 11 -48.44 10.60 -6.36
CA VAL A 11 -47.30 11.42 -5.90
C VAL A 11 -46.42 10.65 -4.90
N LEU A 12 -47.02 9.85 -4.02
CA LEU A 12 -46.26 8.99 -3.10
C LEU A 12 -45.49 7.85 -3.79
N ALA A 13 -46.04 7.33 -4.90
CA ALA A 13 -45.39 6.29 -5.70
C ALA A 13 -44.23 6.85 -6.57
N ALA A 14 -44.30 8.12 -6.97
CA ALA A 14 -43.21 8.77 -7.71
C ALA A 14 -42.01 9.17 -6.81
N ALA A 15 -42.26 9.39 -5.51
CA ALA A 15 -41.21 9.77 -4.56
C ALA A 15 -40.38 8.58 -4.02
N SER A 16 -40.85 7.34 -4.20
CA SER A 16 -40.22 6.14 -3.63
C SER A 16 -39.25 5.41 -4.58
N VAL A 17 -39.06 5.89 -5.82
CA VAL A 17 -38.20 5.23 -6.84
C VAL A 17 -36.75 5.77 -6.86
N VAL A 18 -36.41 6.81 -6.08
CA VAL A 18 -35.11 7.51 -6.19
C VAL A 18 -33.99 6.92 -5.31
N ALA A 19 -34.24 5.93 -4.45
CA ALA A 19 -33.27 5.52 -3.43
C ALA A 19 -32.57 4.16 -3.63
N LEU A 20 -32.53 3.63 -4.87
CA LEU A 20 -31.79 2.40 -5.19
C LEU A 20 -30.68 2.65 -6.23
N ALA A 21 -30.00 3.80 -6.17
CA ALA A 21 -28.67 3.84 -6.74
C ALA A 21 -27.84 2.78 -6.00
N PRO A 22 -27.23 1.80 -6.69
CA PRO A 22 -26.26 0.94 -6.03
C PRO A 22 -25.25 1.90 -5.41
N ILE A 23 -25.09 1.84 -4.09
CA ILE A 23 -23.88 2.35 -3.47
C ILE A 23 -22.81 1.50 -4.14
N GLN A 24 -22.20 2.04 -5.21
CA GLN A 24 -20.93 1.54 -5.67
C GLN A 24 -20.07 1.71 -4.43
N ALA A 25 -19.91 0.62 -3.66
CA ALA A 25 -18.80 0.50 -2.76
C ALA A 25 -17.63 0.88 -3.65
N ASN A 26 -17.09 2.08 -3.43
CA ASN A 26 -15.91 2.54 -4.12
C ASN A 26 -14.86 1.52 -3.70
N ALA A 27 -14.73 0.43 -4.46
CA ALA A 27 -13.56 -0.40 -4.43
C ALA A 27 -12.48 0.62 -4.73
N ALA A 28 -11.77 1.04 -3.69
CA ALA A 28 -10.83 2.15 -3.78
C ALA A 28 -9.98 1.88 -5.02
N GLN A 29 -10.14 2.70 -6.06
CA GLN A 29 -9.40 2.50 -7.30
C GLN A 29 -7.98 2.94 -7.01
N CYS A 30 -7.22 2.02 -6.42
CA CYS A 30 -5.82 2.25 -6.15
C CYS A 30 -5.09 2.45 -7.46
N SER A 31 -4.31 3.51 -7.50
CA SER A 31 -3.46 3.90 -8.62
C SER A 31 -2.15 4.42 -8.05
N LEU A 32 -1.12 4.52 -8.90
CA LEU A 32 0.15 5.15 -8.52
C LEU A 32 -0.07 6.56 -7.98
N GLY A 33 -0.90 7.36 -8.66
CA GLY A 33 -1.19 8.73 -8.24
C GLY A 33 -1.86 8.80 -6.88
N SER A 34 -2.86 7.95 -6.61
CA SER A 34 -3.56 7.95 -5.32
C SER A 34 -2.70 7.47 -4.15
N MET A 35 -1.68 6.64 -4.39
CA MET A 35 -0.80 6.07 -3.35
C MET A 35 0.55 6.81 -3.24
N ALA A 36 0.78 7.83 -4.06
CA ALA A 36 1.98 8.65 -4.00
C ALA A 36 2.01 9.46 -2.70
N GLY A 37 3.20 9.65 -2.15
CA GLY A 37 3.37 10.40 -0.91
C GLY A 37 4.53 9.90 -0.06
N ASN A 38 4.52 10.37 1.19
CA ASN A 38 5.54 10.01 2.19
C ASN A 38 5.00 8.91 3.08
N TRP A 39 5.81 7.86 3.23
CA TRP A 39 5.48 6.68 3.99
C TRP A 39 6.52 6.44 5.07
N ALA A 40 6.08 5.86 6.17
CA ALA A 40 6.94 5.30 7.20
C ALA A 40 6.66 3.80 7.29
N TYR A 41 7.67 3.02 7.65
CA TYR A 41 7.50 1.59 7.83
C TYR A 41 8.38 1.06 8.96
N THR A 42 7.97 -0.09 9.46
CA THR A 42 8.79 -0.97 10.28
C THR A 42 8.65 -2.39 9.77
N TYR A 43 9.69 -3.21 9.91
CA TYR A 43 9.56 -4.65 9.76
C TYR A 43 10.44 -5.37 10.77
N THR A 44 10.03 -6.59 11.10
CA THR A 44 10.78 -7.52 11.94
C THR A 44 10.67 -8.92 11.33
N GLY A 45 11.73 -9.70 11.38
CA GLY A 45 11.70 -11.07 10.87
C GLY A 45 13.04 -11.79 11.03
N THR A 46 13.20 -12.85 10.25
CA THR A 46 14.38 -13.72 10.29
C THR A 46 14.95 -13.87 8.88
N ILE A 47 16.25 -13.65 8.74
CA ILE A 47 17.01 -13.94 7.53
C ILE A 47 17.59 -15.34 7.67
N PHE A 48 17.25 -16.24 6.76
CA PHE A 48 17.83 -17.58 6.74
C PHE A 48 19.09 -17.57 5.88
N THR A 49 20.22 -17.93 6.49
CA THR A 49 21.52 -18.05 5.82
C THR A 49 22.04 -19.48 5.93
N GLN A 50 23.11 -19.81 5.21
CA GLN A 50 23.79 -21.10 5.36
C GLN A 50 24.32 -21.34 6.78
N ASN A 51 24.63 -20.25 7.51
CA ASN A 51 25.14 -20.29 8.88
C ASN A 51 24.04 -20.25 9.95
N GLY A 52 22.76 -20.31 9.53
CA GLY A 52 21.60 -20.29 10.41
C GLY A 52 20.74 -19.02 10.32
N PRO A 53 19.67 -18.96 11.13
CA PRO A 53 18.73 -17.85 11.17
C PRO A 53 19.32 -16.62 11.88
N LEU A 54 19.18 -15.45 11.28
CA LEU A 54 19.59 -14.17 11.85
C LEU A 54 18.35 -13.27 12.07
N PRO A 55 18.09 -12.77 13.29
CA PRO A 55 16.99 -11.83 13.50
C PRO A 55 17.30 -10.52 12.79
N ALA A 56 16.27 -9.94 12.17
CA ALA A 56 16.35 -8.66 11.48
C ALA A 56 15.19 -7.74 11.88
N ALA A 57 15.51 -6.46 12.05
CA ALA A 57 14.53 -5.43 12.31
C ALA A 57 14.91 -4.15 11.56
N SER A 58 13.94 -3.33 11.19
CA SER A 58 14.21 -2.05 10.54
C SER A 58 13.09 -1.06 10.78
N VAL A 59 13.43 0.23 10.78
CA VAL A 59 12.50 1.35 10.70
C VAL A 59 13.01 2.31 9.63
N GLY A 60 12.11 2.82 8.80
CA GLY A 60 12.49 3.68 7.69
C GLY A 60 11.37 4.59 7.22
N ARG A 61 11.74 5.48 6.30
CA ARG A 61 10.83 6.37 5.59
C ARG A 61 11.19 6.41 4.13
N TYR A 62 10.17 6.54 3.28
CA TYR A 62 10.38 6.71 1.85
C TYR A 62 9.35 7.66 1.25
N HIS A 63 9.73 8.25 0.13
CA HIS A 63 8.85 8.96 -0.77
C HIS A 63 8.55 8.07 -1.98
N GLN A 64 7.28 7.95 -2.33
CA GLN A 64 6.82 7.38 -3.59
C GLN A 64 6.27 8.50 -4.47
N ASP A 65 6.82 8.69 -5.66
CA ASP A 65 6.29 9.66 -6.60
C ASP A 65 5.09 9.10 -7.41
N THR A 66 4.44 9.96 -8.20
CA THR A 66 3.28 9.58 -9.03
C THR A 66 3.64 8.65 -10.20
N ALA A 67 4.92 8.47 -10.51
CA ALA A 67 5.42 7.52 -11.50
C ALA A 67 5.81 6.17 -10.87
N GLY A 68 5.69 6.04 -9.54
CA GLY A 68 6.03 4.85 -8.78
C GLY A 68 7.50 4.71 -8.45
N ASN A 69 8.32 5.76 -8.59
CA ASN A 69 9.69 5.72 -8.11
C ASN A 69 9.73 5.88 -6.59
N ILE A 70 10.58 5.11 -5.94
CA ILE A 70 10.78 5.12 -4.49
C ILE A 70 12.18 5.63 -4.18
N THR A 71 12.28 6.55 -3.22
CA THR A 71 13.54 6.98 -2.61
C THR A 71 13.36 7.13 -1.10
N GLY A 72 14.36 6.79 -0.31
CA GLY A 72 14.26 6.89 1.15
C GLY A 72 15.45 6.31 1.87
N SER A 73 15.32 6.16 3.19
CA SER A 73 16.35 5.58 4.03
C SER A 73 15.77 4.79 5.19
N GLN A 74 16.60 3.92 5.78
CA GLN A 74 16.25 3.11 6.93
C GLN A 74 17.42 2.91 7.89
N THR A 75 17.09 2.68 9.15
CA THR A 75 18.01 2.09 10.12
C THR A 75 17.63 0.62 10.27
N ARG A 76 18.57 -0.27 9.99
CA ARG A 76 18.37 -1.72 10.03
C ARG A 76 19.32 -2.37 11.01
N SER A 77 18.82 -3.33 11.77
CA SER A 77 19.62 -4.24 12.60
C SER A 77 19.53 -5.68 12.08
N VAL A 78 20.68 -6.36 12.03
CA VAL A 78 20.79 -7.80 11.74
C VAL A 78 21.70 -8.43 12.80
N ALA A 79 21.18 -9.41 13.53
CA ALA A 79 21.90 -10.10 14.61
C ALA A 79 22.56 -9.13 15.62
N GLY A 80 21.89 -8.01 15.92
CA GLY A 80 22.37 -6.99 16.86
C GLY A 80 23.27 -5.90 16.24
N ASN A 81 23.82 -6.11 15.04
CA ASN A 81 24.59 -5.09 14.33
C ASN A 81 23.64 -4.14 13.60
N SER A 82 23.84 -2.83 13.73
CA SER A 82 22.97 -1.81 13.10
C SER A 82 23.71 -0.91 12.12
N GLY A 83 22.99 -0.43 11.11
CA GLY A 83 23.51 0.52 10.14
C GLY A 83 22.39 1.33 9.49
N VAL A 84 22.79 2.45 8.89
CA VAL A 84 21.92 3.28 8.05
C VAL A 84 22.10 2.86 6.59
N GLU A 85 20.99 2.78 5.88
CA GLU A 85 20.95 2.34 4.50
C GLU A 85 20.03 3.26 3.69
N GLU A 86 20.40 3.53 2.45
CA GLU A 86 19.56 4.23 1.47
C GLU A 86 18.76 3.20 0.67
N ILE A 87 17.52 3.52 0.33
CA ILE A 87 16.66 2.68 -0.50
C ILE A 87 16.20 3.43 -1.74
N THR A 88 16.25 2.74 -2.88
CA THR A 88 15.61 3.19 -4.11
C THR A 88 14.78 2.07 -4.70
N GLY A 89 13.81 2.38 -5.54
CA GLY A 89 13.02 1.33 -6.14
C GLY A 89 11.93 1.79 -7.07
N LYS A 90 11.13 0.82 -7.49
CA LYS A 90 9.94 1.05 -8.31
C LYS A 90 8.78 0.18 -7.86
N ILE A 91 7.61 0.78 -7.71
CA ILE A 91 6.37 0.10 -7.35
C ILE A 91 5.39 0.09 -8.53
N THR A 92 4.65 -1.01 -8.66
CA THR A 92 3.50 -1.15 -9.54
C THR A 92 2.26 -1.36 -8.69
N VAL A 93 1.22 -0.55 -8.90
CA VAL A 93 -0.04 -0.60 -8.15
C VAL A 93 -1.16 -1.06 -9.08
N ASN A 94 -1.89 -2.08 -8.65
CA ASN A 94 -3.06 -2.59 -9.35
C ASN A 94 -4.34 -1.91 -8.82
N GLY A 95 -5.38 -1.85 -9.66
CA GLY A 95 -6.68 -1.26 -9.30
C GLY A 95 -7.39 -1.91 -8.11
N ASN A 96 -6.99 -3.13 -7.72
CA ASN A 96 -7.49 -3.84 -6.56
C ASN A 96 -6.65 -3.61 -5.28
N CYS A 97 -5.84 -2.55 -5.25
CA CYS A 97 -4.96 -2.17 -4.14
C CYS A 97 -3.85 -3.17 -3.78
N THR A 98 -3.63 -4.19 -4.62
CA THR A 98 -2.39 -4.98 -4.54
C THR A 98 -1.27 -4.26 -5.27
N ALA A 99 -0.04 -4.45 -4.80
CA ALA A 99 1.13 -3.86 -5.43
C ALA A 99 2.36 -4.77 -5.31
N THR A 100 3.34 -4.51 -6.16
CA THR A 100 4.66 -5.14 -6.09
C THR A 100 5.72 -4.05 -6.21
N ALA A 101 6.73 -4.09 -5.35
CA ALA A 101 7.85 -3.17 -5.39
C ALA A 101 9.17 -3.91 -5.54
N ASN A 102 10.07 -3.36 -6.37
CA ASN A 102 11.46 -3.77 -6.46
C ASN A 102 12.31 -2.72 -5.77
N ILE A 103 13.03 -3.10 -4.72
CA ILE A 103 13.79 -2.20 -3.86
C ILE A 103 15.27 -2.58 -3.91
N ASN A 104 16.12 -1.61 -4.22
CA ASN A 104 17.56 -1.69 -4.07
C ASN A 104 17.96 -1.00 -2.77
N VAL A 105 18.88 -1.62 -2.04
CA VAL A 105 19.37 -1.08 -0.78
C VAL A 105 20.87 -0.86 -0.85
N PHE A 106 21.29 0.34 -0.47
CA PHE A 106 22.66 0.82 -0.57
C PHE A 106 23.20 1.14 0.82
N GLN A 107 24.50 0.90 0.99
CA GLN A 107 25.27 1.39 2.12
C GLN A 107 26.56 1.99 1.55
N ASN A 108 26.87 3.23 1.94
CA ASN A 108 28.01 3.97 1.41
C ASN A 108 28.06 4.01 -0.13
N ALA A 109 26.89 4.23 -0.77
CA ALA A 109 26.70 4.22 -2.23
C ALA A 109 26.96 2.87 -2.95
N SER A 110 27.34 1.81 -2.25
CA SER A 110 27.42 0.46 -2.82
C SER A 110 26.11 -0.29 -2.64
N LEU A 111 25.62 -0.91 -3.71
CA LEU A 111 24.47 -1.80 -3.69
C LEU A 111 24.79 -3.01 -2.80
N GLN A 112 24.02 -3.19 -1.74
CA GLN A 112 24.17 -4.31 -0.81
C GLN A 112 23.23 -5.46 -1.14
N ARG A 113 22.02 -5.13 -1.63
CA ARG A 113 20.97 -6.11 -1.93
C ARG A 113 19.84 -5.52 -2.75
N SER A 114 19.10 -6.41 -3.40
CA SER A 114 17.82 -6.13 -4.05
C SER A 114 16.71 -7.01 -3.46
N ALA A 115 15.51 -6.46 -3.32
CA ALA A 115 14.37 -7.14 -2.75
C ALA A 115 13.14 -6.99 -3.66
N VAL A 116 12.35 -8.05 -3.76
CA VAL A 116 10.99 -7.98 -4.31
C VAL A 116 10.01 -8.03 -3.15
N LEU A 117 9.12 -7.05 -3.08
CA LEU A 117 8.10 -6.93 -2.05
C LEU A 117 6.71 -7.14 -2.64
N ALA A 118 5.86 -7.87 -1.93
CA ALA A 118 4.42 -7.88 -2.17
C ALA A 118 3.74 -6.94 -1.18
N LEU A 119 2.83 -6.09 -1.67
CA LEU A 119 2.13 -5.10 -0.86
C LEU A 119 0.62 -5.17 -1.08
N VAL A 120 -0.13 -4.81 -0.05
CA VAL A 120 -1.57 -4.52 -0.12
C VAL A 120 -1.82 -3.21 0.60
N PHE A 121 -2.46 -2.25 -0.08
CA PHE A 121 -2.96 -1.03 0.55
C PHE A 121 -4.32 -1.31 1.18
N ASP A 122 -4.46 -0.95 2.46
CA ASP A 122 -5.73 -0.97 3.19
C ASP A 122 -6.04 0.41 3.78
N SER A 123 -7.13 0.52 4.54
CA SER A 123 -7.51 1.76 5.23
C SER A 123 -7.61 2.96 4.26
N ASN A 124 -8.22 2.73 3.09
CA ASN A 124 -8.35 3.70 2.00
C ASN A 124 -7.01 4.27 1.51
N GLY A 125 -5.95 3.46 1.50
CA GLY A 125 -4.63 3.88 1.05
C GLY A 125 -3.81 4.62 2.10
N ASN A 126 -4.23 4.61 3.37
CA ASN A 126 -3.46 5.19 4.48
C ASN A 126 -2.54 4.18 5.17
N HIS A 127 -2.61 2.91 4.79
CA HIS A 127 -1.78 1.87 5.36
C HIS A 127 -1.43 0.84 4.29
N SER A 128 -0.19 0.37 4.33
CA SER A 128 0.32 -0.68 3.45
C SER A 128 0.82 -1.86 4.28
N ARG A 129 0.36 -3.07 3.95
CA ARG A 129 0.91 -4.31 4.48
C ARG A 129 1.90 -4.87 3.48
N THR A 130 3.05 -5.34 3.95
CA THR A 130 4.15 -5.71 3.07
C THR A 130 4.89 -6.95 3.56
N ILE A 131 5.33 -7.78 2.62
CA ILE A 131 6.24 -8.91 2.88
C ILE A 131 7.33 -8.98 1.81
N PHE A 132 8.50 -9.49 2.21
CA PHE A 132 9.58 -9.86 1.29
C PHE A 132 9.18 -11.14 0.52
N LYS A 133 9.11 -11.05 -0.81
CA LYS A 133 8.98 -12.21 -1.69
C LYS A 133 10.33 -12.85 -1.98
N SER A 134 11.36 -12.05 -2.17
CA SER A 134 12.73 -12.50 -2.39
C SER A 134 13.73 -11.43 -1.97
N LEU A 135 14.96 -11.88 -1.74
CA LEU A 135 16.12 -11.05 -1.43
C LEU A 135 17.33 -11.64 -2.15
N THR A 136 18.10 -10.80 -2.83
CA THR A 136 19.34 -11.17 -3.56
C THR A 136 20.46 -10.21 -3.21
#